data_AF-A0A2A2T3Z0-F1
#
_entry.id   AF-A0A2A2T3Z0-F1
#
_cell.length_a   1.000
_cell.length_b   1.000
_cell.length_c   1.000
_cell.angle_alpha   90.00
_cell.angle_beta   90.00
_cell.angle_gamma   90.00
#
_symmetry.space_group_name_H-M   'P 1'
#
loop_
_entity.id
_entity.type
_entity.pdbx_description
1 polymer ?
#
loop_
_entity_poly.entity_id
_entity_poly.type
_entity_poly.pdbx_seq_one_letter_code
_entity_poly.pdbx_strand_id
1 'polypeptide(L)' 'MNAAKSKKNEPASYEAAMQELEHLLGQIESGALPLEQLLAGYQRGAQLLAFCSERLQQVQAQVQILDGQLVRPLGEQED' A
#
# COMPACT_ATOMS: atom_id res chain seq x y z
N MET A 1 -21.04 -13.22 6.01
CA MET A 1 -20.35 -12.87 7.27
C MET A 1 -18.85 -13.16 7.10
N ASN A 2 -17.99 -12.18 6.78
CA ASN A 2 -16.52 -12.38 6.90
C ASN A 2 -15.68 -11.09 6.92
N ALA A 3 -16.23 -9.95 7.36
CA ALA A 3 -15.53 -8.66 7.36
C ALA A 3 -14.71 -8.38 8.64
N ALA A 4 -14.56 -9.36 9.56
CA ALA A 4 -14.06 -9.10 10.92
C ALA A 4 -12.76 -9.81 11.31
N LYS A 5 -11.98 -10.38 10.37
CA LYS A 5 -10.71 -11.06 10.69
C LYS A 5 -9.43 -10.33 10.23
N SER A 6 -9.53 -9.20 9.55
CA SER A 6 -8.42 -8.71 8.70
C SER A 6 -7.40 -7.79 9.38
N LYS A 7 -7.72 -7.13 10.51
CA LYS A 7 -6.81 -6.12 11.11
C LYS A 7 -5.55 -6.64 11.80
N LYS A 8 -5.45 -7.95 12.09
CA LYS A 8 -4.29 -8.50 12.84
C LYS A 8 -3.04 -8.72 11.98
N ASN A 9 -3.18 -8.75 10.66
CA ASN A 9 -2.08 -9.06 9.75
C ASN A 9 -1.71 -7.90 8.81
N GLU A 10 -2.33 -6.73 8.98
CA GLU A 10 -1.98 -5.56 8.18
C GLU A 10 -0.66 -4.96 8.67
N PRO A 11 0.22 -4.51 7.76
CA PRO A 11 1.44 -3.81 8.12
C PRO A 11 1.14 -2.52 8.91
N ALA A 12 2.02 -2.19 9.84
CA ALA A 12 1.89 -0.98 10.66
C ALA A 12 2.08 0.32 9.84
N SER A 13 2.88 0.27 8.77
CA SER A 13 3.16 1.40 7.89
C SER A 13 3.49 0.94 6.46
N TYR A 14 3.59 1.90 5.54
CA TYR A 14 4.01 1.64 4.16
C TYR A 14 5.43 1.05 4.10
N GLU A 15 6.36 1.60 4.89
CA GLU A 15 7.75 1.14 4.97
C GLU A 15 7.82 -0.27 5.53
N ALA A 16 7.02 -0.59 6.56
CA ALA A 16 6.95 -1.94 7.10
C ALA A 16 6.42 -2.94 6.05
N ALA A 17 5.42 -2.55 5.25
CA ALA A 17 4.89 -3.38 4.18
C ALA A 17 5.92 -3.65 3.08
N MET A 18 6.66 -2.61 2.69
CA MET A 18 7.73 -2.70 1.69
C MET A 18 8.89 -3.58 2.17
N GLN A 19 9.34 -3.41 3.40
CA GLN A 19 10.42 -4.22 3.97
C GLN A 19 10.03 -5.70 4.04
N GLU A 20 8.79 -6.00 4.42
CA GLU A 20 8.29 -7.37 4.44
C GLU A 20 8.21 -7.96 3.02
N LEU A 21 7.77 -7.17 2.04
CA LEU A 21 7.67 -7.58 0.65
C LEU A 21 9.04 -7.90 0.04
N GLU A 22 10.04 -7.05 0.28
CA GLU A 22 11.42 -7.27 -0.15
C GLU A 22 12.02 -8.54 0.46
N HIS A 23 11.82 -8.74 1.77
CA HIS A 23 12.28 -9.94 2.46
C HIS A 23 11.63 -11.22 1.92
N LEU A 24 10.34 -11.15 1.60
CA LEU A 24 9.60 -12.27 1.02
C LEU A 24 10.10 -12.58 -0.41
N LEU A 25 10.29 -11.56 -1.24
CA LEU A 25 10.86 -11.71 -2.59
C LEU A 25 12.25 -12.34 -2.53
N GLY A 26 13.12 -11.88 -1.63
CA GLY A 26 14.45 -12.45 -1.46
C GLY A 26 14.43 -13.95 -1.09
N GLN A 27 13.46 -14.39 -0.30
CA GLN A 27 13.28 -15.81 0.03
C GLN A 27 12.80 -16.64 -1.16
N ILE A 28 11.92 -16.07 -2.00
CA ILE A 28 11.42 -16.73 -3.21
C ILE A 28 12.54 -16.85 -4.24
N GLU A 29 13.27 -15.76 -4.48
CA GLU A 29 14.36 -15.71 -5.47
C GLU A 29 15.56 -16.57 -5.09
N SER A 30 15.86 -16.68 -3.79
CA SER A 30 16.92 -17.58 -3.30
C SER A 30 16.52 -19.06 -3.33
N GLY A 31 15.24 -19.38 -3.59
CA GLY A 31 14.71 -20.74 -3.49
C GLY A 31 14.68 -21.29 -2.06
N ALA A 32 14.84 -20.42 -1.05
CA ALA A 32 14.83 -20.81 0.36
C ALA A 32 13.42 -21.16 0.86
N LEU A 33 12.37 -20.76 0.12
CA LEU A 33 10.99 -21.02 0.49
C LEU A 33 10.52 -22.41 0.00
N PRO A 34 10.09 -23.32 0.90
CA PRO A 34 9.56 -24.62 0.52
C PRO A 34 8.32 -24.53 -0.37
N LEU A 35 8.08 -25.55 -1.18
CA LEU A 35 6.94 -25.60 -2.11
C LEU A 35 5.60 -25.44 -1.38
N GLU A 36 5.43 -26.02 -0.19
CA GLU A 36 4.17 -25.88 0.57
C GLU A 36 3.93 -24.44 1.05
N GLN A 37 4.99 -23.64 1.15
CA GLN A 37 4.94 -22.26 1.61
C GLN A 37 4.88 -21.25 0.47
N LEU A 38 5.19 -21.64 -0.78
CA LEU A 38 5.15 -20.74 -1.95
C LEU A 38 3.78 -20.09 -2.14
N LEU A 39 2.69 -20.85 -1.99
CA LEU A 39 1.34 -20.29 -2.13
C LEU A 39 1.05 -19.26 -1.03
N ALA A 40 1.43 -19.54 0.21
CA ALA A 40 1.25 -18.61 1.33
C ALA A 40 2.09 -17.35 1.16
N GLY A 41 3.34 -17.50 0.70
CA GLY A 41 4.22 -16.39 0.33
C GLY A 41 3.57 -15.51 -0.74
N TYR A 42 3.13 -16.10 -1.85
CA TYR A 42 2.47 -15.34 -2.92
C TYR A 42 1.22 -14.59 -2.44
N GLN A 43 0.37 -15.24 -1.63
CA GLN A 43 -0.81 -14.59 -1.04
C GLN A 43 -0.43 -13.42 -0.14
N ARG A 44 0.64 -13.57 0.66
CA ARG A 44 1.14 -12.49 1.49
C ARG A 44 1.67 -11.33 0.65
N GLY A 45 2.46 -11.62 -0.38
CA GLY A 45 2.94 -10.59 -1.32
C GLY A 45 1.80 -9.81 -1.97
N ALA A 46 0.74 -10.49 -2.41
CA ALA A 46 -0.44 -9.84 -2.98
C ALA A 46 -1.15 -8.91 -1.97
N GLN A 47 -1.24 -9.30 -0.70
CA GLN A 47 -1.80 -8.46 0.36
C GLN A 47 -0.94 -7.21 0.62
N LEU A 48 0.38 -7.38 0.67
CA LEU A 48 1.32 -6.26 0.87
C LEU A 48 1.24 -5.25 -0.29
N LEU A 49 1.19 -5.74 -1.52
CA LEU A 49 1.01 -4.90 -2.71
C LEU A 49 -0.32 -4.13 -2.70
N ALA A 50 -1.41 -4.80 -2.31
CA ALA A 50 -2.72 -4.15 -2.20
C ALA A 50 -2.70 -3.02 -1.17
N PHE A 51 -2.10 -3.27 0.00
CA PHE A 51 -1.92 -2.27 1.05
C PHE A 51 -1.10 -1.07 0.56
N CYS A 52 0.04 -1.31 -0.08
CA CYS A 52 0.90 -0.25 -0.62
C CYS A 52 0.16 0.61 -1.64
N SER A 53 -0.58 -0.01 -2.57
CA SER A 53 -1.39 0.68 -3.57
C SER A 53 -2.46 1.57 -2.92
N GLU A 54 -3.19 1.03 -1.94
CA GLU A 54 -4.22 1.79 -1.24
C GLU A 54 -3.65 3.01 -0.51
N ARG A 55 -2.49 2.88 0.15
CA ARG A 55 -1.83 4.00 0.81
C ARG A 55 -1.42 5.09 -0.18
N LEU A 56 -0.87 4.72 -1.32
CA LEU A 56 -0.50 5.69 -2.36
C LEU A 56 -1.74 6.40 -2.92
N GLN A 57 -2.83 5.67 -3.16
CA GLN A 57 -4.10 6.26 -3.59
C GLN A 57 -4.66 7.25 -2.57
N GLN A 58 -4.60 6.93 -1.27
CA GLN A 58 -5.05 7.83 -0.20
C GLN A 58 -4.22 9.12 -0.14
N VAL A 59 -2.89 9.01 -0.30
CA VAL A 59 -2.00 10.19 -0.33
C VAL A 59 -2.28 11.02 -1.58
N GLN A 60 -2.41 10.38 -2.74
CA GLN A 60 -2.71 11.07 -4.00
C GLN A 60 -4.04 11.83 -3.94
N ALA A 61 -5.08 11.21 -3.36
CA ALA A 61 -6.38 11.86 -3.17
C ALA A 61 -6.28 13.09 -2.24
N GLN A 62 -5.49 12.99 -1.16
CA GLN A 62 -5.25 14.14 -0.28
C GLN A 62 -4.53 15.27 -1.01
N VAL A 63 -3.47 14.97 -1.77
CA VAL A 63 -2.75 15.99 -2.56
C VAL A 63 -3.70 16.69 -3.53
N GLN A 64 -4.54 15.96 -4.26
CA GLN A 64 -5.53 16.56 -5.18
C GLN A 64 -6.50 17.50 -4.47
N ILE A 65 -6.93 17.16 -3.25
CA ILE A 65 -7.80 18.04 -2.45
C ILE A 65 -7.04 19.31 -2.05
N LEU A 66 -5.79 19.20 -1.61
CA LEU A 66 -4.98 20.37 -1.26
C LEU A 66 -4.74 21.27 -2.48
N ASP A 67 -4.40 20.70 -3.64
CA ASP A 67 -4.23 21.44 -4.89
C ASP A 67 -5.53 22.13 -5.31
N GLY A 68 -6.67 21.43 -5.23
CA GLY A 68 -7.99 22.01 -5.51
C GLY A 68 -8.39 23.12 -4.53
N GLN A 69 -7.92 23.07 -3.28
CA GLN A 69 -8.11 24.15 -2.29
C GLN A 69 -7.14 25.33 -2.49
N LEU A 70 -5.95 25.07 -3.05
CA LEU A 70 -4.97 26.08 -3.45
C LEU A 70 -5.41 26.82 -4.71
N VAL A 71 -6.21 26.20 -5.58
CA VAL A 71 -6.97 26.87 -6.65
C VAL A 71 -8.24 27.54 -6.08
N ARG A 72 -8.08 28.39 -5.07
CA ARG A 72 -8.97 29.55 -4.93
C ARG A 72 -8.54 30.54 -6.03
N PRO A 73 -9.45 31.10 -6.83
CA PRO A 73 -9.04 31.87 -8.01
C PRO A 73 -8.22 33.08 -7.55
N LEU A 74 -6.91 33.05 -7.78
CA LEU A 74 -6.05 34.24 -7.77
C LEU A 74 -6.33 35.07 -9.05
N GLY A 75 -7.61 35.22 -9.41
CA GLY A 75 -8.05 35.74 -10.70
C GLY A 75 -9.38 36.49 -10.66
N GLU A 76 -9.82 36.93 -9.47
CA GLU A 76 -10.94 37.88 -9.34
C GLU A 76 -10.51 39.07 -8.47
N GLN A 77 -9.43 39.77 -8.86
CA GLN A 77 -9.15 41.15 -8.43
C GLN A 77 -8.31 41.87 -9.50
N GLU A 78 -8.91 42.26 -10.61
CA GLU A 78 -8.46 43.42 -11.40
C GLU A 78 -9.72 44.23 -11.78
N ASP A 79 -9.71 45.53 -11.46
CA ASP A 79 -10.76 46.53 -11.67
C ASP A 79 -11.26 46.67 -13.12
#